data_AF-A0A9X8VC76-F1
#
_entry.id   AF-A0A9X8VC76-F1
#
_cell.length_a   1.000
_cell.length_b   1.000
_cell.length_c   1.000
_cell.angle_alpha   90.00
_cell.angle_beta   90.00
_cell.angle_gamma   90.00
#
_symmetry.space_group_name_H-M   'P 1'
#
loop_
_entity.id
_entity.type
_entity.pdbx_description
1 polymer ?
#
loop_
_entity_poly.entity_id
_entity_poly.type
_entity_poly.pdbx_seq_one_letter_code
_entity_poly.pdbx_strand_id
1 'polypeptide(L)'
;DWVLDNITIPCHPRQYEFSRLNLEYAIMSKRKLHQLVAEKIVEGWDDPRMPTVSGLRRRGYTAASIREFCLRIGVTKQDNNVEMVALESCIRDDLNENAPRAMAVLDPV
;
A
#
# COMPACT_ATOMS: atom_id res chain seq x y z
N ASP A 1 25.01 -15.67 4.33
CA ASP A 1 25.71 -16.82 4.91
C ASP A 1 27.09 -16.47 5.44
N TRP A 2 27.99 -15.87 4.65
CA TRP A 2 29.36 -15.53 5.10
C TRP A 2 29.50 -14.97 6.53
N VAL A 3 28.69 -13.99 6.93
CA VAL A 3 28.74 -13.44 8.31
C VAL A 3 28.38 -14.50 9.35
N LEU A 4 27.34 -15.31 9.10
CA LEU A 4 26.87 -16.36 10.01
C LEU A 4 27.91 -17.49 10.15
N ASP A 5 28.65 -17.78 9.07
CA ASP A 5 29.69 -18.82 9.07
C ASP A 5 30.96 -18.41 9.84
N ASN A 6 31.18 -17.10 10.03
CA ASN A 6 32.39 -16.55 10.65
C ASN A 6 32.18 -16.07 12.09
N ILE A 7 30.97 -16.22 12.65
CA ILE A 7 30.66 -15.84 14.03
C ILE A 7 30.07 -17.03 14.80
N THR A 8 30.27 -17.06 16.12
CA THR A 8 29.70 -18.10 16.98
C THR A 8 28.37 -17.63 17.55
N ILE A 9 27.27 -18.11 16.99
CA ILE A 9 25.90 -17.82 17.43
C ILE A 9 25.09 -19.12 17.57
N PRO A 10 24.14 -19.18 18.52
CA PRO A 10 23.39 -20.40 18.82
C PRO A 10 22.36 -20.78 17.74
N CYS A 11 22.08 -19.90 16.79
CA CYS A 11 21.13 -20.14 15.72
C CYS A 11 21.68 -19.70 14.35
N HIS A 12 21.28 -20.40 13.30
CA HIS A 12 21.64 -20.07 11.92
C HIS A 12 20.38 -19.60 11.16
N PRO A 13 20.06 -18.29 11.19
CA PRO A 13 18.89 -17.77 10.50
C PRO A 13 19.01 -18.00 8.98
N ARG A 14 17.86 -18.09 8.31
CA ARG A 14 17.77 -18.24 6.85
C ARG A 14 17.12 -17.02 6.24
N GLN A 15 17.71 -16.50 5.16
CA GLN A 15 17.14 -15.41 4.38
C GLN A 15 16.25 -15.98 3.29
N TYR A 16 14.97 -15.60 3.32
CA TYR A 16 14.02 -15.90 2.26
C TYR A 16 13.59 -14.59 1.60
N GLU A 17 13.90 -14.47 0.33
CA GLU A 17 13.54 -13.30 -0.46
C GLU A 17 12.26 -13.56 -1.25
N PHE A 18 11.46 -12.51 -1.37
CA PHE A 18 10.26 -12.47 -2.19
C PHE A 18 10.26 -11.17 -2.99
N SER A 19 9.51 -11.17 -4.08
CA SER A 19 9.40 -10.03 -4.97
C SER A 19 8.80 -8.82 -4.27
N ARG A 20 9.28 -7.64 -4.64
CA ARG A 20 8.65 -6.40 -4.20
C ARG A 20 7.29 -6.24 -4.88
N LEU A 21 6.35 -5.70 -4.12
CA LEU A 21 5.08 -5.22 -4.66
C LEU A 21 5.30 -3.84 -5.26
N ASN A 22 5.07 -3.70 -6.57
CA ASN A 22 4.98 -2.40 -7.22
C ASN A 22 3.53 -2.16 -7.62
N LEU A 23 3.00 -1.00 -7.24
CA LEU A 23 1.66 -0.58 -7.63
C LEU A 23 1.76 0.30 -8.88
N GLU A 24 1.01 -0.03 -9.92
CA GLU A 24 0.95 0.81 -11.11
C GLU A 24 0.33 2.17 -10.80
N TYR A 25 0.74 3.19 -11.56
CA TYR A 25 0.35 4.60 -11.35
C TYR A 25 0.74 5.21 -9.99
N ALA A 26 1.51 4.50 -9.16
CA ALA A 26 2.02 5.01 -7.89
C ALA A 26 3.54 5.20 -7.90
N ILE A 27 3.99 6.25 -7.22
CA ILE A 27 5.41 6.52 -7.01
C ILE A 27 5.77 6.15 -5.57
N MET A 28 6.62 5.13 -5.38
CA MET A 28 7.04 4.69 -4.05
C MET A 28 8.36 5.33 -3.58
N SER A 29 9.07 6.04 -4.46
CA SER A 29 10.36 6.65 -4.11
C SER A 29 10.16 7.79 -3.10
N LYS A 30 10.73 7.63 -1.90
CA LYS A 30 10.71 8.67 -0.84
C LYS A 30 11.19 10.02 -1.34
N ARG A 31 12.24 10.06 -2.17
CA ARG A 31 12.78 11.31 -2.74
C ARG A 31 11.76 12.03 -3.61
N LYS A 32 11.08 11.29 -4.50
CA LYS A 32 10.04 11.85 -5.38
C LYS A 32 8.81 12.28 -4.60
N LEU A 33 8.38 11.48 -3.62
CA LEU A 33 7.26 11.84 -2.73
C LEU A 33 7.56 13.10 -1.91
N HIS A 34 8.79 13.23 -1.41
CA HIS A 34 9.23 14.45 -0.72
C HIS A 34 9.17 15.67 -1.64
N GLN A 35 9.52 15.53 -2.92
CA GLN A 35 9.41 16.63 -3.88
C GLN A 35 7.96 17.11 -4.01
N LEU A 36 6.98 16.21 -4.09
CA LEU A 36 5.55 16.57 -4.15
C LEU A 36 5.10 17.37 -2.92
N VAL A 37 5.59 17.00 -1.73
CA VAL A 37 5.30 17.71 -0.47
C VAL A 37 5.98 19.07 -0.45
N ALA A 38 7.25 19.14 -0.85
CA ALA A 38 8.03 20.38 -0.86
C ALA A 38 7.47 21.41 -1.86
N GLU A 39 7.03 20.96 -3.04
CA GLU A 39 6.40 21.78 -4.08
C GLU A 39 4.92 22.08 -3.78
N LYS A 40 4.38 21.61 -2.64
CA LYS A 40 2.99 21.81 -2.21
C LYS A 40 1.95 21.31 -3.22
N ILE A 41 2.29 20.31 -4.03
CA ILE A 41 1.33 19.63 -4.90
C ILE A 41 0.35 18.78 -4.07
N VAL A 42 0.83 18.28 -2.93
CA VAL A 42 0.06 17.57 -1.90
C VAL A 42 0.10 18.32 -0.58
N GLU A 43 -0.92 18.11 0.26
CA GLU A 43 -1.02 18.75 1.58
C GLU A 43 0.05 18.25 2.56
N GLY A 44 0.51 17.01 2.40
CA GLY A 44 1.46 16.37 3.29
C GLY A 44 1.67 14.89 3.01
N TRP A 45 2.31 14.18 3.95
CA TRP A 45 2.60 12.74 3.84
C TRP A 45 1.37 11.84 4.04
N ASP A 46 0.30 12.39 4.61
CA ASP A 46 -0.98 11.73 4.84
C ASP A 46 -2.05 12.18 3.84
N ASP A 47 -1.71 12.98 2.82
CA ASP A 47 -2.65 13.37 1.78
C ASP A 47 -3.28 12.13 1.11
N PRO A 48 -4.61 12.08 0.89
CA PRO A 48 -5.30 10.93 0.29
C PRO A 48 -4.76 10.49 -1.07
N ARG A 49 -4.07 11.36 -1.80
CA ARG A 49 -3.43 11.07 -3.09
C ARG A 49 -2.07 10.37 -2.95
N MET A 50 -1.50 10.35 -1.75
CA MET A 50 -0.21 9.73 -1.48
C MET A 50 -0.37 8.21 -1.34
N PRO A 51 0.55 7.40 -1.92
CA PRO A 51 0.51 5.94 -1.81
C PRO A 51 1.06 5.45 -0.46
N THR A 52 1.12 6.32 0.55
CA THR A 52 1.56 5.98 1.91
C THR A 52 0.44 5.29 2.66
N VAL A 53 0.78 4.45 3.64
CA VAL A 53 -0.24 3.82 4.51
C VAL A 53 -1.05 4.89 5.25
N SER A 54 -0.42 6.00 5.67
CA SER A 54 -1.12 7.15 6.26
C SER A 54 -2.09 7.81 5.28
N GLY A 55 -1.67 8.02 4.03
CA GLY A 55 -2.50 8.59 2.96
C GLY A 55 -3.69 7.71 2.62
N LEU A 56 -3.47 6.41 2.44
CA LEU A 56 -4.54 5.43 2.22
C LEU A 56 -5.53 5.40 3.39
N ARG A 57 -5.04 5.45 4.64
CA ARG A 57 -5.90 5.51 5.82
C ARG A 57 -6.76 6.79 5.82
N ARG A 58 -6.19 7.95 5.51
CA ARG A 58 -6.94 9.23 5.41
C ARG A 58 -7.92 9.21 4.24
N ARG A 59 -7.58 8.55 3.13
CA ARG A 59 -8.48 8.34 1.98
C ARG A 59 -9.71 7.49 2.31
N GLY A 60 -9.67 6.71 3.39
CA GLY A 60 -10.77 5.86 3.82
C GLY A 60 -10.55 4.36 3.56
N TYR A 61 -9.33 3.94 3.23
CA TYR A 61 -9.01 2.51 3.17
C TYR A 61 -9.09 1.88 4.56
N THR A 62 -9.78 0.76 4.64
CA THR A 62 -9.85 -0.05 5.85
C THR A 62 -8.61 -0.93 5.98
N ALA A 63 -8.24 -1.28 7.21
CA ALA A 63 -7.14 -2.22 7.41
C ALA A 63 -7.46 -3.62 6.85
N ALA A 64 -8.76 -3.99 6.79
CA ALA A 64 -9.21 -5.26 6.23
C ALA A 64 -8.98 -5.31 4.71
N SER A 65 -9.41 -4.29 3.96
CA SER A 65 -9.24 -4.23 2.50
C SER A 65 -7.77 -4.29 2.07
N ILE A 66 -6.86 -3.62 2.78
CA ILE A 66 -5.42 -3.66 2.49
C ILE A 66 -4.85 -5.07 2.74
N ARG A 67 -5.28 -5.75 3.81
CA ARG A 67 -4.85 -7.13 4.08
C ARG A 67 -5.37 -8.09 3.02
N GLU A 68 -6.64 -7.95 2.64
CA GLU A 68 -7.25 -8.76 1.58
C GLU A 68 -6.53 -8.57 0.24
N PHE A 69 -6.18 -7.33 -0.09
CA PHE A 69 -5.35 -7.04 -1.26
C PHE A 69 -4.01 -7.78 -1.22
N CYS A 70 -3.28 -7.73 -0.09
CA CYS A 70 -2.02 -8.45 0.09
C CYS A 70 -2.18 -9.98 0.00
N LEU A 71 -3.31 -10.53 0.45
CA LEU A 71 -3.60 -11.96 0.32
C LEU A 71 -3.87 -12.34 -1.14
N ARG A 72 -4.61 -11.52 -1.88
CA ARG A 72 -5.03 -11.77 -3.26
C ARG A 72 -3.86 -11.71 -4.25
N ILE A 73 -2.90 -10.80 -4.07
CA ILE A 73 -1.71 -10.71 -4.94
C ILE A 73 -0.76 -11.90 -4.75
N GLY A 74 -0.78 -12.54 -3.58
CA GLY A 74 0.12 -13.62 -3.21
C GLY A 74 1.59 -13.19 -3.06
N VAL A 75 2.42 -14.17 -2.67
CA VAL A 75 3.87 -13.99 -2.52
C VAL A 75 4.57 -14.75 -3.64
N THR A 76 5.31 -14.04 -4.48
CA THR A 76 6.04 -14.61 -5.62
C THR A 76 7.54 -14.29 -5.53
N LYS A 77 8.36 -14.97 -6.33
CA LYS A 77 9.77 -14.60 -6.52
C LYS A 77 10.00 -13.71 -7.74
N GLN A 78 9.02 -13.62 -8.63
CA GLN A 78 9.06 -12.78 -9.83
C GLN A 78 8.52 -11.39 -9.52
N ASP A 79 9.12 -10.36 -10.14
CA ASP A 79 8.67 -8.97 -9.99
C ASP A 79 7.18 -8.84 -10.32
N ASN A 80 6.43 -8.23 -9.40
CA ASN A 80 4.98 -8.12 -9.48
C ASN A 80 4.57 -6.66 -9.60
N ASN A 81 4.10 -6.28 -10.78
CA ASN A 81 3.46 -4.99 -11.04
C ASN A 81 1.95 -5.21 -10.98
N VAL A 82 1.31 -4.60 -9.98
CA VAL A 82 -0.11 -4.79 -9.70
C VAL A 82 -0.86 -3.52 -10.05
N GLU A 83 -1.92 -3.68 -10.83
CA GLU A 83 -2.80 -2.57 -11.19
C GLU A 83 -3.49 -1.96 -9.96
N MET A 84 -3.59 -0.63 -9.92
CA MET A 84 -4.29 0.09 -8.86
C MET A 84 -5.76 -0.36 -8.71
N VAL A 85 -6.37 -0.81 -9.81
CA VAL A 85 -7.75 -1.32 -9.83
C VAL A 85 -7.96 -2.50 -8.88
N ALA A 86 -6.96 -3.37 -8.73
CA ALA A 86 -7.05 -4.50 -7.80
C ALA A 86 -7.16 -4.04 -6.34
N LEU A 87 -6.41 -3.01 -5.97
CA LEU A 87 -6.49 -2.39 -4.64
C LEU A 87 -7.84 -1.69 -4.44
N GLU A 88 -8.31 -0.95 -5.46
CA GLU A 88 -9.61 -0.27 -5.42
C GLU A 88 -10.81 -1.23 -5.35
N SER A 89 -10.69 -2.41 -5.96
CA SER A 89 -11.70 -3.47 -5.84
C SER A 89 -11.81 -3.95 -4.39
N CYS A 90 -10.68 -4.19 -3.72
CA CYS A 90 -10.70 -4.73 -2.35
C CYS A 90 -11.38 -3.78 -1.36
N ILE A 91 -11.19 -2.46 -1.51
CA ILE A 91 -11.88 -1.48 -0.65
C ILE A 91 -13.36 -1.34 -1.01
N ARG A 92 -13.73 -1.46 -2.29
CA ARG A 92 -15.13 -1.43 -2.72
C ARG A 92 -15.91 -2.61 -2.13
N ASP A 93 -15.32 -3.81 -2.18
CA ASP A 93 -15.93 -5.03 -1.64
C ASP A 93 -16.16 -4.88 -0.12
N ASP A 94 -15.13 -4.43 0.61
CA ASP A 94 -15.20 -4.24 2.06
C ASP A 94 -16.21 -3.14 2.47
N LEU A 95 -16.26 -2.01 1.76
CA LEU A 95 -17.20 -0.93 2.07
C LEU A 95 -18.64 -1.28 1.66
N ASN A 96 -18.85 -2.12 0.65
CA ASN A 96 -20.19 -2.52 0.24
C ASN A 96 -20.93 -3.28 1.36
N GLU A 97 -20.22 -4.07 2.16
CA GLU A 97 -20.77 -4.83 3.28
C GLU A 97 -20.82 -4.02 4.59
N ASN A 98 -19.79 -3.18 4.84
CA ASN A 98 -19.60 -2.55 6.14
C ASN A 98 -20.04 -1.08 6.23
N ALA A 99 -20.17 -0.36 5.11
CA ALA A 99 -20.46 1.08 5.14
C ALA A 99 -21.98 1.35 5.19
N PRO A 100 -22.47 2.14 6.17
CA PRO A 100 -23.88 2.53 6.20
C PRO A 100 -24.21 3.46 5.03
N ARG A 101 -25.42 3.31 4.48
CA ARG A 101 -25.89 4.11 3.34
C ARG A 101 -26.54 5.40 3.83
N ALA A 102 -26.14 6.52 3.22
CA ALA A 102 -26.73 7.83 3.45
C ALA A 102 -26.93 8.56 2.10
N MET A 103 -27.83 9.53 2.07
CA MET A 103 -28.07 10.35 0.89
C MET A 103 -27.28 11.66 1.00
N ALA A 104 -26.59 12.03 -0.07
CA ALA A 104 -25.92 13.32 -0.21
C ALA A 104 -26.07 13.80 -1.65
N VAL A 105 -26.30 15.11 -1.84
CA VAL A 105 -26.32 15.77 -3.16
C VAL A 105 -25.15 16.75 -3.16
N LEU A 106 -24.23 16.59 -4.11
CA LEU A 106 -23.02 17.42 -4.19
C LEU A 106 -23.30 18.80 -4.80
N ASP A 107 -24.23 18.87 -5.75
CA ASP A 107 -24.61 20.09 -6.46
C ASP A 107 -26.16 20.19 -6.51
N PRO A 108 -26.79 20.86 -5.53
CA PRO A 108 -28.24 20.98 -5.47
C PRO A 108 -28.77 21.98 -6.52
N VAL A 109 -29.96 21.71 -7.04
CA VAL A 109 -30.64 22.54 -8.07
C VAL A 109 -31.32 23.76 -7.46
#